data_AF-A0A933AWG4-F1
#
_entry.id   AF-A0A933AWG4-F1
#
_cell.length_a   1.000
_cell.length_b   1.000
_cell.length_c   1.000
_cell.angle_alpha   90.00
_cell.angle_beta   90.00
_cell.angle_gamma   90.00
#
_symmetry.space_group_name_H-M   'P 1'
#
loop_
_entity.id
_entity.type
_entity.pdbx_description
1 polymer ?
#
loop_
_entity_poly.entity_id
_entity_poly.type
_entity_poly.pdbx_seq_one_letter_code
_entity_poly.pdbx_strand_id
1 'polypeptide(L)'
;MSPERRGGESRQEIEPLPYYRAARFSGERPAGSAYFQAQALIFDTPDSDLSVYRLQLNYVWHVAVLGEQPHEVLQHQIDAILFTGGSSLSRPISSNYYSSAGLRRSKEDSG
;
A
#
# COMPACT_ATOMS: atom_id res chain seq x y z
N MET A 1 -49.93 13.32 11.13
CA MET A 1 -48.60 13.77 11.62
C MET A 1 -47.65 12.60 11.51
N SER A 2 -46.72 12.66 10.56
CA SER A 2 -45.69 11.64 10.34
C SER A 2 -44.38 12.13 10.97
N PRO A 3 -43.62 11.33 11.71
CA PRO A 3 -42.22 11.64 11.97
C PRO A 3 -41.35 11.00 10.89
N GLU A 4 -40.38 11.78 10.46
CA GLU A 4 -39.50 11.53 9.34
C GLU A 4 -38.59 10.33 9.56
N ARG A 5 -38.42 9.52 8.51
CA ARG A 5 -37.34 8.54 8.42
C ARG A 5 -36.04 9.30 8.24
N ARG A 6 -35.27 9.49 9.32
CA ARG A 6 -33.87 9.90 9.23
C ARG A 6 -33.07 8.78 8.55
N GLY A 7 -32.90 8.92 7.24
CA GLY A 7 -31.88 8.19 6.48
C GLY A 7 -30.51 8.69 6.93
N GLY A 8 -29.92 8.03 7.93
CA GLY A 8 -28.50 8.17 8.20
C GLY A 8 -27.76 7.50 7.05
N GLU A 9 -27.33 8.29 6.07
CA GLU A 9 -26.31 7.86 5.12
C GLU A 9 -25.05 7.58 5.94
N SER A 10 -24.77 6.30 6.18
CA SER A 10 -23.49 5.85 6.71
C SER A 10 -22.44 6.28 5.69
N ARG A 11 -21.77 7.42 5.95
CA ARG A 11 -20.56 7.84 5.25
C ARG A 11 -19.57 6.70 5.44
N GLN A 12 -19.41 5.86 4.41
CA GLN A 12 -18.44 4.78 4.43
C GLN A 12 -17.08 5.46 4.62
N GLU A 13 -16.49 5.25 5.80
CA GLU A 13 -15.13 5.65 6.10
C GLU A 13 -14.26 4.75 5.21
N ILE A 14 -13.76 5.31 4.12
CA ILE A 14 -12.85 4.60 3.21
C ILE A 14 -11.54 4.47 3.99
N GLU A 15 -11.22 3.27 4.47
CA GLU A 15 -9.90 3.02 5.02
C GLU A 15 -8.84 3.37 3.96
N PRO A 16 -7.81 4.16 4.31
CA PRO A 16 -6.78 4.52 3.37
C PRO A 16 -6.12 3.25 2.84
N LEU A 17 -6.05 3.14 1.50
CA LEU A 17 -5.41 2.00 0.87
C LEU A 17 -3.92 1.99 1.26
N PRO A 18 -3.38 0.83 1.68
CA PRO A 18 -1.99 0.74 2.07
C PRO A 18 -1.06 1.04 0.88
N TYR A 19 -0.01 1.79 1.14
CA TYR A 19 0.98 2.16 0.13
C TYR A 19 2.05 1.09 0.00
N TYR A 20 2.29 0.67 -1.24
CA TYR A 20 3.32 -0.31 -1.58
C TYR A 20 4.12 0.14 -2.81
N ARG A 21 5.45 0.15 -2.68
CA ARG A 21 6.39 0.23 -3.80
C ARG A 21 7.50 -0.78 -3.63
N ALA A 22 7.94 -1.38 -4.72
CA ALA A 22 9.09 -2.26 -4.70
C ALA A 22 9.83 -2.22 -6.03
N ALA A 23 11.14 -2.42 -5.97
CA ALA A 23 12.01 -2.54 -7.14
C ALA A 23 12.96 -3.74 -7.00
N ARG A 24 13.31 -4.33 -8.15
CA ARG A 24 14.37 -5.34 -8.27
C ARG A 24 15.69 -4.68 -8.62
N PHE A 25 16.77 -5.21 -8.06
CA PHE A 25 18.13 -4.75 -8.32
C PHE A 25 19.00 -5.92 -8.77
N SER A 26 19.95 -5.62 -9.66
CA SER A 26 20.87 -6.61 -10.25
C SER A 26 21.88 -7.18 -9.26
N GLY A 27 22.04 -6.56 -8.08
CA GLY A 27 23.00 -7.01 -7.08
C GLY A 27 22.86 -6.30 -5.74
N GLU A 28 23.65 -6.74 -4.77
CA GLU A 28 23.58 -6.26 -3.39
C GLU A 28 23.95 -4.78 -3.27
N ARG A 29 25.01 -4.33 -3.95
CA ARG A 29 25.50 -2.95 -3.91
C ARG A 29 24.44 -1.93 -4.36
N PRO A 30 23.83 -2.04 -5.56
CA PRO A 30 22.79 -1.11 -5.97
C PRO A 30 21.54 -1.20 -5.08
N ALA A 31 21.17 -2.38 -4.59
CA ALA A 31 20.08 -2.54 -3.63
C ALA A 31 20.37 -1.85 -2.29
N GLY A 32 21.60 -1.97 -1.78
CA GLY A 32 22.05 -1.31 -0.56
C GLY A 32 22.02 0.21 -0.69
N SER A 33 22.52 0.74 -1.81
CA SER A 33 22.49 2.18 -2.10
C SER A 33 21.05 2.71 -2.10
N ALA A 34 20.13 2.05 -2.82
CA ALA A 34 18.73 2.45 -2.85
C ALA A 34 18.06 2.35 -1.49
N TYR A 35 18.33 1.28 -0.74
CA TYR A 35 17.81 1.09 0.62
C TYR A 35 18.24 2.23 1.55
N PHE A 36 19.53 2.56 1.63
CA PHE A 36 20.01 3.60 2.53
C PHE A 36 19.52 5.00 2.14
N GLN A 37 19.43 5.30 0.84
CA GLN A 37 18.85 6.56 0.36
C GLN A 37 17.37 6.68 0.74
N ALA A 38 16.58 5.63 0.51
CA ALA A 38 15.16 5.62 0.88
C ALA A 38 14.97 5.67 2.40
N GLN A 39 15.81 4.97 3.17
CA GLN A 39 15.75 4.98 4.63
C GLN A 39 16.03 6.38 5.19
N ALA A 40 17.09 7.04 4.70
CA ALA A 40 17.41 8.40 5.11
C ALA A 40 16.28 9.38 4.76
N LEU A 41 15.75 9.29 3.53
CA LEU A 41 14.63 10.13 3.08
C LEU A 41 13.40 9.97 3.98
N ILE A 42 13.00 8.72 4.28
CA ILE A 42 11.85 8.43 5.15
C ILE A 42 12.11 8.94 6.57
N PHE A 43 13.30 8.71 7.11
CA PHE A 43 13.67 9.13 8.47
C PHE A 43 13.68 10.66 8.63
N ASP A 44 14.18 11.39 7.62
CA ASP A 44 14.26 12.85 7.64
C ASP A 44 12.91 13.53 7.32
N THR A 45 11.90 12.76 6.89
CA THR A 45 10.58 13.29 6.56
C THR A 45 9.63 13.18 7.76
N PRO A 46 9.16 14.30 8.33
CA PRO A 46 8.17 14.29 9.41
C PRO A 46 6.87 13.62 8.98
N ASP A 47 6.17 13.00 9.94
CA ASP A 47 4.84 12.40 9.75
C ASP A 47 4.78 11.35 8.62
N SER A 48 5.90 10.66 8.37
CA SER A 48 5.99 9.59 7.38
C SER A 48 5.87 8.21 8.03
N ASP A 49 4.69 7.60 7.98
CA ASP A 49 4.44 6.22 8.42
C ASP A 49 4.83 5.20 7.34
N LEU A 50 6.03 5.37 6.79
CA LEU A 50 6.63 4.47 5.82
C LEU A 50 7.79 3.69 6.44
N SER A 51 7.99 2.48 5.95
CA SER A 51 9.13 1.64 6.28
C SER A 51 9.75 1.08 5.01
N VAL A 52 11.07 1.00 4.98
CA VAL A 52 11.83 0.43 3.87
C VAL A 52 12.52 -0.86 4.29
N TYR A 53 12.52 -1.84 3.39
CA TYR A 53 13.10 -3.16 3.58
C TYR A 53 14.01 -3.53 2.42
N ARG A 54 15.16 -4.14 2.72
CA ARG A 54 16.05 -4.76 1.74
C ARG A 54 16.01 -6.26 1.93
N LEU A 55 15.62 -6.99 0.88
CA LEU A 55 15.38 -8.44 0.93
C LEU A 55 16.11 -9.12 -0.23
N GLN A 56 16.58 -10.35 -0.02
CA GLN A 56 17.04 -11.22 -1.09
C GLN A 56 16.04 -12.37 -1.25
N LEU A 57 15.37 -12.43 -2.40
CA LEU A 57 14.36 -13.44 -2.72
C LEU A 57 14.77 -14.12 -4.03
N ASN A 58 14.88 -15.45 -4.04
CA ASN A 58 15.30 -16.23 -5.21
C ASN A 58 16.59 -15.69 -5.86
N TYR A 59 17.59 -15.37 -5.03
CA TYR A 59 18.87 -14.76 -5.45
C TYR A 59 18.78 -13.36 -6.08
N VAL A 60 17.59 -12.75 -6.12
CA VAL A 60 17.38 -11.38 -6.61
C VAL A 60 17.20 -10.43 -5.44
N TRP A 61 17.90 -9.30 -5.49
CA TRP A 61 17.77 -8.26 -4.48
C TRP A 61 16.56 -7.38 -4.74
N HIS A 62 15.83 -7.08 -3.67
CA HIS A 62 14.63 -6.26 -3.69
C HIS A 62 14.76 -5.16 -2.65
N VAL A 63 14.24 -3.98 -2.98
CA VAL A 63 13.94 -2.93 -2.00
C VAL A 63 12.46 -2.65 -2.06
N ALA A 64 11.79 -2.68 -0.91
CA ALA A 64 10.36 -2.44 -0.78
C ALA A 64 10.11 -1.32 0.22
N VAL A 65 9.17 -0.43 -0.09
CA VAL A 65 8.65 0.63 0.78
C VAL A 65 7.17 0.37 1.00
N LEU A 66 6.77 0.26 2.27
CA LEU A 66 5.43 -0.11 2.71
C LEU A 66 4.97 0.85 3.81
N GLY A 67 3.68 1.16 3.87
CA GLY A 67 3.11 1.96 4.96
C GLY A 67 1.86 2.72 4.55
N GLU A 68 1.66 3.90 5.13
CA GLU A 68 0.59 4.81 4.72
C GLU A 68 0.94 5.58 3.44
N GLN A 69 -0.08 6.10 2.74
CA GLN A 69 0.11 6.86 1.51
C GLN A 69 0.88 8.15 1.80
N PRO A 70 2.11 8.31 1.27
CA PRO A 70 2.86 9.54 1.44
C PRO A 70 2.28 10.66 0.58
N HIS A 71 2.63 11.89 0.94
CA HIS A 71 2.39 13.05 0.08
C HIS A 71 3.16 12.92 -1.25
N GLU A 72 2.67 13.57 -2.31
CA GLU A 72 3.14 13.35 -3.68
C GLU A 72 4.64 13.58 -3.87
N VAL A 73 5.22 14.59 -3.20
CA VAL A 73 6.66 14.89 -3.28
C VAL A 73 7.51 13.72 -2.78
N LEU A 74 7.19 13.20 -1.59
CA LEU A 74 7.88 12.04 -1.03
C LEU A 74 7.68 10.79 -1.91
N GLN A 75 6.48 10.58 -2.48
CA GLN A 75 6.24 9.50 -3.43
C GLN A 75 7.17 9.61 -4.64
N HIS A 76 7.28 10.79 -5.25
CA HIS A 76 8.14 10.99 -6.43
C HIS A 76 9.62 10.76 -6.11
N GLN A 77 10.07 11.16 -4.92
CA GLN A 77 11.44 10.93 -4.46
C GLN A 77 11.70 9.44 -4.21
N ILE A 78 10.75 8.72 -3.60
CA ILE A 78 10.82 7.26 -3.43
C ILE A 78 10.89 6.56 -4.80
N ASP A 79 10.01 6.94 -5.73
CA ASP A 79 9.99 6.38 -7.08
C ASP A 79 11.32 6.66 -7.81
N ALA A 80 11.90 7.85 -7.65
CA ALA A 80 13.21 8.18 -8.20
C ALA A 80 14.32 7.29 -7.61
N ILE A 81 14.36 7.09 -6.29
CA ILE A 81 15.37 6.24 -5.65
C ILE A 81 15.23 4.77 -6.11
N LEU A 82 14.01 4.26 -6.16
CA LEU A 82 13.75 2.87 -6.50
C LEU A 82 13.94 2.57 -7.99
N PHE A 83 13.57 3.48 -8.89
CA PHE A 83 13.51 3.21 -10.32
C PHE A 83 14.63 3.87 -11.15
N THR A 84 15.49 4.70 -10.56
CA THR A 84 16.73 5.16 -11.22
C THR A 84 17.78 4.05 -11.27
N GLY A 85 17.74 3.08 -10.35
CA GLY A 85 18.67 1.94 -10.29
C GLY A 85 18.02 0.55 -10.27
N GLY A 86 16.69 0.48 -10.24
CA GLY A 86 15.94 -0.77 -10.13
C GLY A 86 14.75 -0.83 -11.09
N SER A 87 14.22 -2.03 -11.33
CA SER A 87 13.02 -2.22 -12.16
C SER A 87 11.76 -2.31 -11.29
N SER A 88 10.72 -1.55 -11.65
CA SER A 88 9.48 -1.48 -10.87
C SER A 88 8.72 -2.80 -10.78
N LEU A 89 8.19 -3.09 -9.58
CA LEU A 89 7.29 -4.21 -9.30
C LEU A 89 5.85 -3.79 -9.05
N SER A 90 5.47 -2.56 -9.41
CA SER A 90 4.08 -2.14 -9.29
C SER A 90 3.19 -2.93 -10.26
N ARG A 91 2.63 -4.05 -9.79
CA ARG A 91 1.42 -4.61 -10.37
C ARG A 91 0.26 -3.96 -9.63
N PRO A 92 -0.71 -3.34 -10.32
CA PRO A 92 -1.91 -2.86 -9.66
C PRO A 92 -2.59 -4.06 -8.99
N ILE A 93 -2.76 -3.99 -7.67
CA ILE A 93 -3.65 -4.92 -6.97
C ILE A 93 -5.04 -4.63 -7.52
N SER A 94 -5.56 -5.51 -8.36
CA SER A 94 -6.94 -5.42 -8.82
C SER A 94 -7.85 -5.51 -7.59
N SER A 95 -8.51 -4.40 -7.28
CA SER A 95 -9.49 -4.25 -6.19
C SER A 95 -10.71 -5.14 -6.44
N ASN A 96 -10.59 -6.45 -6.24
CA ASN A 96 -11.70 -7.40 -6.40
C ASN A 96 -11.82 -8.43 -5.26
N TYR A 97 -11.12 -8.22 -4.13
CA TYR A 97 -11.14 -9.19 -3.01
C TYR A 97 -11.81 -8.71 -1.72
N TYR A 98 -12.51 -7.56 -1.74
CA TYR A 98 -13.39 -7.13 -0.64
C TYR A 98 -14.83 -6.94 -1.12
N SER A 99 -15.45 -8.03 -1.60
CA SER A 99 -16.90 -8.17 -1.52
C SER A 99 -17.17 -9.20 -0.43
N SER A 100 -17.30 -8.72 0.80
CA SER A 100 -17.79 -9.54 1.90
C SER A 100 -19.15 -10.08 1.50
N ALA A 101 -19.20 -11.41 1.38
CA ALA A 101 -20.40 -12.17 1.13
C ALA A 101 -21.47 -11.75 2.15
N GLY A 102 -22.50 -11.05 1.65
CA GLY A 102 -23.77 -10.93 2.33
C GLY A 102 -24.42 -12.29 2.39
N LEU A 103 -24.05 -13.07 3.40
CA LEU A 103 -24.69 -14.34 3.79
C LEU A 103 -26.14 -14.05 4.18
N ARG A 104 -27.04 -13.98 3.20
CA ARG A 104 -28.48 -14.04 3.43
C ARG A 104 -28.80 -15.45 3.90
N ARG A 105 -28.93 -15.56 5.23
CA ARG A 105 -29.52 -16.70 5.92
C ARG A 105 -30.96 -16.84 5.42
N SER A 106 -31.17 -17.72 4.44
CA SER A 106 -32.51 -18.20 4.10
C SER A 106 -33.02 -18.93 5.32
N LYS A 107 -33.99 -18.32 5.99
CA LYS A 107 -34.74 -18.95 7.05
C LYS A 107 -35.64 -19.98 6.37
N GLU A 108 -35.28 -21.26 6.48
CA GLU A 108 -36.27 -22.32 6.50
C GLU A 108 -37.24 -21.99 7.63
N ASP A 109 -38.50 -21.73 7.29
CA ASP A 109 -39.61 -22.03 8.19
C ASP A 109 -40.60 -22.86 7.38
N SER A 110 -40.69 -24.12 7.81
CA SER A 110 -41.70 -25.09 7.44
C SER A 110 -43.03 -24.66 8.07
N GLY A 111 -44.14 -24.89 7.36
CA GLY A 111 -45.50 -24.71 7.88
C GLY A 111 -46.51 -24.55 6.77
#